data_AF-N1S296-F1
#
_entry.id   AF-N1S296-F1
#
_cell.length_a   1.000
_cell.length_b   1.000
_cell.length_c   1.000
_cell.angle_alpha   90.00
_cell.angle_beta   90.00
_cell.angle_gamma   90.00
#
_symmetry.space_group_name_H-M   'P 1'
#
loop_
_entity.id
_entity.type
_entity.pdbx_description
1 polymer ?
#
loop_
_entity_poly.entity_id
_entity_poly.type
_entity_poly.pdbx_seq_one_letter_code
_entity_poly.pdbx_strand_id
1 'polypeptide(L)'
;MSESKPQEEAKPVENAETRTEEELPPLSDHEFKIYNRAADHMEYFHNNFRRSWNLLWNACTNNRRPQGMSLKQFIMEGLQFAEHLTMHHNIEETYIFPVLAKKMPEFRGGRAELLRQHKQIHAGLDHFEEYLKKCRTGDEEFELSVLKTKMETWGEVLWKHLDQEVETLGANNMRKYWTKEEVMRLPM
;
A
#
# COMPACT_ATOMS: atom_id res chain seq x y z
N MET A 1 50.60 -22.55 19.53
CA MET A 1 49.80 -23.29 18.54
C MET A 1 48.36 -22.83 18.73
N SER A 2 47.88 -21.96 17.85
CA SER A 2 46.47 -21.54 17.83
C SER A 2 45.96 -21.82 16.42
N GLU A 3 45.04 -22.78 16.33
CA GLU A 3 44.40 -23.19 15.09
C GLU A 3 43.33 -22.17 14.70
N SER A 4 43.48 -21.59 13.51
CA SER A 4 42.47 -20.76 12.86
C SER A 4 41.35 -21.66 12.32
N LYS A 5 40.10 -21.40 12.73
CA LYS A 5 38.92 -22.01 12.11
C LYS A 5 38.76 -21.53 10.66
N PRO A 6 38.37 -22.39 9.71
CA PRO A 6 38.06 -21.95 8.36
C PRO A 6 36.74 -21.16 8.35
N GLN A 7 36.72 -20.01 7.68
CA GLN A 7 35.51 -19.31 7.30
C GLN A 7 34.75 -20.16 6.27
N GLU A 8 33.50 -20.49 6.60
CA GLU A 8 32.57 -21.14 5.69
C GLU A 8 32.11 -20.10 4.65
N GLU A 9 32.57 -20.28 3.41
CA GLU A 9 32.15 -19.46 2.26
C GLU A 9 30.65 -19.57 2.05
N ALA A 10 29.96 -18.43 2.08
CA ALA A 10 28.55 -18.33 1.74
C ALA A 10 28.35 -18.75 0.27
N LYS A 11 27.56 -19.81 0.07
CA LYS A 11 27.20 -20.28 -1.27
C LYS A 11 26.45 -19.19 -2.05
N PRO A 12 26.67 -19.07 -3.38
CA PRO A 12 25.98 -18.08 -4.19
C PRO A 12 24.48 -18.34 -4.18
N VAL A 13 23.68 -17.28 -3.94
CA VAL A 13 22.23 -17.32 -4.12
C VAL A 13 21.97 -17.54 -5.60
N GLU A 14 21.44 -18.70 -5.93
CA GLU A 14 21.07 -19.11 -7.28
C GLU A 14 20.15 -18.06 -7.90
N ASN A 15 20.53 -17.58 -9.09
CA ASN A 15 19.76 -16.62 -9.88
C ASN A 15 18.37 -17.23 -10.12
N ALA A 16 17.34 -16.71 -9.45
CA ALA A 16 15.97 -17.09 -9.75
C ALA A 16 15.64 -16.58 -11.15
N GLU A 17 15.86 -17.42 -12.16
CA GLU A 17 15.32 -17.21 -13.50
C GLU A 17 13.80 -17.04 -13.35
N THR A 18 13.31 -15.86 -13.73
CA THR A 18 11.89 -15.51 -13.68
C THR A 18 11.11 -16.51 -14.52
N ARG A 19 10.28 -17.33 -13.87
CA ARG A 19 9.44 -18.32 -14.56
C ARG A 19 8.32 -17.58 -15.30
N THR A 20 8.09 -17.93 -16.56
CA THR A 20 6.97 -17.34 -17.30
C THR A 20 5.66 -17.98 -16.84
N GLU A 21 4.56 -17.22 -16.88
CA GLU A 21 3.27 -17.67 -16.32
C GLU A 21 2.70 -18.89 -17.05
N GLU A 22 2.99 -19.00 -18.36
CA GLU A 22 2.56 -20.11 -19.23
C GLU A 22 3.23 -21.45 -18.90
N GLU A 23 4.37 -21.43 -18.20
CA GLU A 23 5.14 -22.63 -17.86
C GLU A 23 4.75 -23.24 -16.50
N LEU A 24 3.94 -22.54 -15.71
CA LEU A 24 3.65 -22.96 -14.34
C LEU A 24 2.33 -23.77 -14.25
N PRO A 25 2.31 -24.94 -13.60
CA PRO A 25 1.10 -25.76 -13.46
C PRO A 25 0.01 -24.99 -12.69
N PRO A 26 -1.28 -25.28 -12.90
CA PRO A 26 -2.36 -24.61 -12.17
C PRO A 26 -2.19 -24.82 -10.65
N LEU A 27 -2.50 -23.78 -9.87
CA LEU A 27 -2.48 -23.87 -8.41
C LEU A 27 -3.68 -24.67 -7.92
N SER A 28 -3.47 -25.52 -6.92
CA SER A 28 -4.58 -25.99 -6.09
C SER A 28 -5.11 -24.85 -5.20
N ASP A 29 -6.35 -24.94 -4.72
CA ASP A 29 -6.96 -23.92 -3.84
C ASP A 29 -6.12 -23.62 -2.59
N HIS A 30 -5.48 -24.64 -2.02
CA HIS A 30 -4.61 -24.49 -0.85
C HIS A 30 -3.35 -23.68 -1.20
N GLU A 31 -2.74 -23.95 -2.34
CA GLU A 31 -1.55 -23.22 -2.78
C GLU A 31 -1.89 -21.78 -3.19
N PHE A 32 -3.03 -21.58 -3.85
CA PHE A 32 -3.54 -20.26 -4.16
C PHE A 32 -3.64 -19.41 -2.90
N LYS A 33 -4.27 -19.93 -1.83
CA LYS A 33 -4.38 -19.21 -0.55
C LYS A 33 -3.02 -18.87 0.06
N ILE A 34 -2.03 -19.76 -0.02
CA ILE A 34 -0.68 -19.47 0.48
C ILE A 34 -0.06 -18.31 -0.30
N TYR A 35 -0.10 -18.37 -1.63
CA TYR A 35 0.49 -17.34 -2.48
C TYR A 35 -0.28 -16.01 -2.41
N ASN A 36 -1.60 -16.04 -2.24
CA ASN A 36 -2.45 -14.84 -2.23
C ASN A 36 -2.49 -14.10 -0.89
N ARG A 37 -1.91 -14.68 0.18
CA ARG A 37 -2.03 -14.14 1.54
C ARG A 37 -1.63 -12.66 1.65
N ALA A 38 -0.65 -12.23 0.85
CA ALA A 38 -0.17 -10.87 0.85
C ALA A 38 -1.19 -9.92 0.24
N ALA A 39 -1.74 -10.28 -0.92
CA ALA A 39 -2.83 -9.56 -1.56
C ALA A 39 -4.07 -9.47 -0.67
N ASP A 40 -4.48 -10.57 -0.02
CA ASP A 40 -5.63 -10.58 0.90
C ASP A 40 -5.42 -9.62 2.09
N HIS A 41 -4.18 -9.57 2.61
CA HIS A 41 -3.83 -8.68 3.71
C HIS A 41 -3.85 -7.21 3.28
N MET A 42 -3.27 -6.88 2.12
CA MET A 42 -3.33 -5.52 1.56
C MET A 42 -4.76 -5.09 1.28
N GLU A 43 -5.55 -5.95 0.65
CA GLU A 43 -6.93 -5.65 0.29
C GLU A 43 -7.82 -5.37 1.53
N TYR A 44 -7.51 -5.96 2.68
CA TYR A 44 -8.17 -5.61 3.95
C TYR A 44 -7.93 -4.14 4.33
N PHE A 45 -6.68 -3.67 4.33
CA PHE A 45 -6.35 -2.27 4.61
C PHE A 45 -6.87 -1.34 3.52
N HIS A 46 -6.71 -1.72 2.26
CA HIS A 46 -7.14 -0.93 1.11
C HIS A 46 -8.64 -0.70 1.11
N ASN A 47 -9.44 -1.69 1.51
CA ASN A 47 -10.88 -1.51 1.66
C ASN A 47 -11.27 -0.55 2.79
N ASN A 48 -10.47 -0.47 3.85
CA ASN A 48 -10.65 0.56 4.86
C ASN A 48 -10.39 1.97 4.28
N PHE A 49 -9.33 2.13 3.49
CA PHE A 49 -9.02 3.38 2.80
C PHE A 49 -10.09 3.78 1.78
N ARG A 50 -10.54 2.84 0.94
CA ARG A 50 -11.65 3.07 -0.01
C ARG A 50 -12.92 3.51 0.72
N ARG A 51 -13.23 2.92 1.88
CA ARG A 51 -14.40 3.32 2.68
C ARG A 51 -14.29 4.75 3.19
N SER A 52 -13.18 5.12 3.83
CA SER A 52 -12.97 6.47 4.34
C SER A 52 -12.92 7.50 3.20
N TRP A 53 -12.23 7.18 2.09
CA TRP A 53 -12.23 7.99 0.87
C TRP A 53 -13.65 8.24 0.38
N ASN A 54 -14.44 7.18 0.18
CA ASN A 54 -15.81 7.30 -0.34
C ASN A 54 -16.72 8.10 0.60
N LEU A 55 -16.57 7.98 1.92
CA LEU A 55 -17.31 8.79 2.88
C LEU A 55 -17.04 10.29 2.67
N LEU A 56 -15.77 10.67 2.57
CA LEU A 56 -15.34 12.06 2.39
C LEU A 56 -15.72 12.58 1.00
N TRP A 57 -15.43 11.79 -0.04
CA TRP A 57 -15.71 12.11 -1.43
C TRP A 57 -17.21 12.30 -1.67
N ASN A 58 -18.05 11.39 -1.17
CA ASN A 58 -19.51 11.52 -1.28
C ASN A 58 -20.04 12.76 -0.57
N ALA A 59 -19.46 13.15 0.56
CA ALA A 59 -19.86 14.39 1.22
C ALA A 59 -19.51 15.61 0.37
N CYS A 60 -18.32 15.60 -0.25
CA CYS A 60 -17.86 16.65 -1.15
C CYS A 60 -18.72 16.76 -2.42
N THR A 61 -19.04 15.64 -3.06
CA THR A 61 -19.80 15.61 -4.32
C THR A 61 -21.28 15.91 -4.14
N ASN A 62 -21.88 15.49 -3.02
CA ASN A 62 -23.28 15.76 -2.70
C ASN A 62 -23.47 17.06 -1.91
N ASN A 63 -22.38 17.79 -1.65
CA ASN A 63 -22.36 18.99 -0.80
C ASN A 63 -23.08 18.81 0.55
N ARG A 64 -22.94 17.61 1.15
CA ARG A 64 -23.65 17.24 2.37
C ARG A 64 -22.91 16.15 3.13
N ARG A 65 -22.56 16.42 4.39
CA ARG A 65 -21.98 15.42 5.31
C ARG A 65 -22.96 14.26 5.60
N PRO A 66 -22.46 13.06 5.95
CA PRO A 66 -23.30 11.95 6.38
C PRO A 66 -24.27 12.35 7.51
N GLN A 67 -25.49 11.82 7.46
CA GLN A 67 -26.50 12.10 8.47
C GLN A 67 -26.01 11.65 9.86
N GLY A 68 -26.21 12.51 10.86
CA GLY A 68 -25.78 12.23 12.25
C GLY A 68 -24.29 12.44 12.50
N MET A 69 -23.49 12.80 11.49
CA MET A 69 -22.07 13.10 11.67
C MET A 69 -21.85 14.61 11.88
N SER A 70 -21.31 14.96 13.04
CA SER A 70 -20.89 16.35 13.32
C SER A 70 -19.70 16.76 12.44
N LEU A 71 -19.50 18.06 12.26
CA LEU A 71 -18.33 18.57 11.54
C LEU A 71 -17.01 18.08 12.16
N LYS A 72 -16.93 18.08 13.50
CA LYS A 72 -15.76 17.59 14.24
C LYS A 72 -15.47 16.12 13.92
N GLN A 73 -16.49 15.26 13.93
CA GLN A 73 -16.32 13.84 13.57
C GLN A 73 -15.88 13.67 12.12
N PHE A 74 -16.44 14.45 11.20
CA PHE A 74 -16.09 14.40 9.79
C PHE A 74 -14.63 14.80 9.52
N ILE A 75 -14.17 15.89 10.15
CA ILE A 75 -12.75 16.31 10.07
C ILE A 75 -11.84 15.25 10.68
N MET A 76 -12.22 14.67 11.83
CA MET A 76 -11.45 13.60 12.47
C MET A 76 -11.34 12.35 11.60
N GLU A 77 -12.40 11.94 10.91
CA GLU A 77 -12.36 10.83 9.94
C GLU A 77 -11.32 11.09 8.84
N GLY A 78 -11.28 12.30 8.29
CA GLY A 78 -10.28 12.68 7.29
C GLY A 78 -8.85 12.65 7.83
N LEU A 79 -8.63 13.17 9.04
CA LEU A 79 -7.31 13.12 9.69
C LEU A 79 -6.85 11.69 9.98
N GLN A 80 -7.75 10.84 10.48
CA GLN A 80 -7.44 9.42 10.73
C GLN A 80 -7.14 8.66 9.44
N PHE A 81 -7.86 8.96 8.35
CA PHE A 81 -7.56 8.42 7.03
C PHE A 81 -6.14 8.79 6.58
N ALA A 82 -5.74 10.06 6.71
CA ALA A 82 -4.40 10.52 6.33
C ALA A 82 -3.29 9.88 7.19
N GLU A 83 -3.50 9.81 8.51
CA GLU A 83 -2.57 9.19 9.46
C GLU A 83 -2.37 7.69 9.18
N HIS A 84 -3.47 6.94 9.02
CA HIS A 84 -3.39 5.50 8.77
C HIS A 84 -2.79 5.17 7.41
N LEU A 85 -3.15 5.93 6.35
CA LEU A 85 -2.56 5.72 5.03
C LEU A 85 -1.05 6.02 5.04
N THR A 86 -0.64 7.06 5.75
CA THR A 86 0.79 7.39 5.92
C THR A 86 1.53 6.30 6.68
N MET A 87 0.96 5.80 7.77
CA MET A 87 1.57 4.70 8.55
C MET A 87 1.71 3.43 7.71
N HIS A 88 0.68 3.09 6.94
CA HIS A 88 0.66 1.93 6.06
C HIS A 88 1.77 1.96 5.02
N HIS A 89 1.89 3.04 4.23
CA HIS A 89 2.98 3.20 3.27
C HIS A 89 4.37 3.19 3.93
N ASN A 90 4.50 3.80 5.11
CA ASN A 90 5.76 3.78 5.85
C ASN A 90 6.17 2.35 6.25
N ILE A 91 5.22 1.50 6.66
CA ILE A 91 5.49 0.10 6.99
C ILE A 91 5.94 -0.65 5.75
N GLU A 92 5.25 -0.45 4.63
CA GLU A 92 5.59 -1.08 3.35
C GLU A 92 7.00 -0.72 2.88
N GLU A 93 7.30 0.57 2.78
CA GLU A 93 8.59 1.05 2.31
C GLU A 93 9.74 0.68 3.25
N THR A 94 9.48 0.63 4.56
CA THR A 94 10.52 0.33 5.56
C THR A 94 10.79 -1.17 5.69
N TYR A 95 9.74 -2.00 5.69
CA TYR A 95 9.85 -3.39 6.12
C TYR A 95 9.46 -4.42 5.04
N ILE A 96 8.54 -4.08 4.13
CA ILE A 96 7.96 -5.06 3.19
C ILE A 96 8.62 -4.99 1.81
N PHE A 97 8.59 -3.83 1.17
CA PHE A 97 9.14 -3.62 -0.18
C PHE A 97 10.62 -3.97 -0.28
N PRO A 98 11.50 -3.69 0.70
CA PRO A 98 12.89 -4.12 0.64
C PRO A 98 13.06 -5.65 0.60
N VAL A 99 12.15 -6.40 1.23
CA VAL A 99 12.16 -7.87 1.18
C VAL A 99 11.67 -8.35 -0.19
N LEU A 100 10.58 -7.78 -0.70
CA LEU A 100 10.02 -8.13 -2.00
C LEU A 100 11.00 -7.84 -3.15
N ALA A 101 11.69 -6.70 -3.10
CA ALA A 101 12.66 -6.24 -4.10
C ALA A 101 13.84 -7.21 -4.32
N LYS A 102 14.11 -8.12 -3.37
CA LYS A 102 15.12 -9.18 -3.54
C LYS A 102 14.82 -10.03 -4.76
N LYS A 103 13.54 -10.39 -4.98
CA LYS A 103 13.13 -11.28 -6.08
C LYS A 103 12.19 -10.66 -7.10
N MET A 104 11.46 -9.60 -6.73
CA MET A 104 10.46 -8.97 -7.60
C MET A 104 10.98 -7.63 -8.12
N PRO A 105 11.30 -7.53 -9.44
CA PRO A 105 11.81 -6.30 -10.04
C PRO A 105 10.90 -5.08 -9.87
N GLU A 106 9.59 -5.30 -9.74
CA GLU A 106 8.55 -4.28 -9.54
C GLU A 106 8.80 -3.43 -8.29
N PHE A 107 9.49 -3.98 -7.29
CA PHE A 107 9.83 -3.30 -6.03
C PHE A 107 11.28 -2.78 -5.98
N ARG A 108 12.09 -3.02 -7.03
CA ARG A 108 13.49 -2.54 -7.05
C ARG A 108 13.52 -1.03 -7.31
N GLY A 109 14.18 -0.29 -6.41
CA GLY A 109 14.15 1.17 -6.33
C GLY A 109 14.54 1.92 -7.62
N GLY A 110 14.23 3.22 -7.63
CA GLY A 110 14.59 4.17 -8.69
C GLY A 110 13.56 4.34 -9.82
N ARG A 111 12.80 3.29 -10.17
CA ARG A 111 11.72 3.34 -11.17
C ARG A 111 10.49 2.46 -10.85
N ALA A 112 10.45 1.84 -9.68
CA ALA A 112 9.28 1.10 -9.21
C ALA A 112 8.03 1.99 -9.21
N GLU A 113 6.98 1.56 -9.91
CA GLU A 113 5.76 2.34 -10.08
C GLU A 113 5.05 2.59 -8.75
N LEU A 114 4.95 1.56 -7.88
CA LEU A 114 4.31 1.67 -6.57
C LEU A 114 4.99 2.73 -5.68
N LEU A 115 6.33 2.74 -5.62
CA LEU A 115 7.08 3.77 -4.89
C LEU A 115 6.87 5.19 -5.47
N ARG A 116 6.67 5.31 -6.78
CA ARG A 116 6.35 6.60 -7.41
C ARG A 116 4.93 7.05 -7.04
N GLN A 117 3.99 6.13 -6.98
CA GLN A 117 2.62 6.40 -6.57
C GLN A 117 2.56 6.83 -5.10
N HIS A 118 3.28 6.17 -4.18
CA HIS A 118 3.40 6.60 -2.78
C HIS A 118 3.81 8.07 -2.70
N LYS A 119 4.88 8.47 -3.40
CA LYS A 119 5.34 9.87 -3.39
C LYS A 119 4.29 10.87 -3.86
N GLN A 120 3.53 10.53 -4.89
CA GLN A 120 2.44 11.38 -5.39
C GLN A 120 1.27 11.44 -4.42
N ILE A 121 0.92 10.31 -3.81
CA ILE A 121 -0.11 10.20 -2.78
C ILE A 121 0.28 11.05 -1.56
N HIS A 122 1.52 10.94 -1.08
CA HIS A 122 2.02 11.72 0.05
C HIS A 122 1.99 13.23 -0.22
N ALA A 123 2.38 13.67 -1.42
CA ALA A 123 2.29 15.08 -1.79
C ALA A 123 0.84 15.61 -1.76
N GLY A 124 -0.13 14.80 -2.16
CA GLY A 124 -1.56 15.13 -2.05
C GLY A 124 -2.08 15.10 -0.61
N LEU A 125 -1.66 14.08 0.15
CA LEU A 125 -2.00 13.89 1.56
C LEU A 125 -1.53 15.06 2.42
N ASP A 126 -0.33 15.59 2.21
CA ASP A 126 0.22 16.70 2.99
C ASP A 126 -0.73 17.92 2.94
N HIS A 127 -1.18 18.30 1.74
CA HIS A 127 -2.10 19.42 1.56
C HIS A 127 -3.51 19.13 2.08
N PHE A 128 -3.98 17.89 1.95
CA PHE A 128 -5.26 17.45 2.48
C PHE A 128 -5.27 17.48 4.02
N GLU A 129 -4.23 16.95 4.65
CA GLU A 129 -4.11 16.87 6.10
C GLU A 129 -3.88 18.26 6.72
N GLU A 130 -3.04 19.09 6.09
CA GLU A 130 -2.82 20.48 6.53
C GLU A 130 -4.11 21.28 6.60
N TYR A 131 -4.94 21.21 5.56
CA TYR A 131 -6.25 21.87 5.52
C TYR A 131 -7.17 21.40 6.66
N LEU A 132 -7.31 20.08 6.82
CA LEU A 132 -8.14 19.51 7.89
C LEU A 132 -7.64 19.87 9.30
N LYS A 133 -6.31 19.98 9.49
CA LYS A 133 -5.71 20.44 10.75
C LYS A 133 -6.09 21.90 11.04
N LYS A 134 -6.00 22.80 10.06
CA LYS A 134 -6.42 24.21 10.19
C LYS A 134 -7.90 24.36 10.48
N CYS A 135 -8.75 23.59 9.79
CA CYS A 135 -10.18 23.56 10.07
C CYS A 135 -10.49 23.05 11.48
N ARG A 136 -9.72 22.08 11.97
CA ARG A 136 -9.88 21.54 13.33
C ARG A 136 -9.52 22.55 14.41
N THR A 137 -8.48 23.36 14.20
CA THR A 137 -8.04 24.40 15.15
C THR A 137 -8.87 25.67 15.06
N GLY A 138 -9.60 25.86 13.96
CA GLY A 138 -10.37 27.07 13.69
C GLY A 138 -9.57 28.16 12.98
N ASP A 139 -8.38 27.84 12.48
CA ASP A 139 -7.53 28.75 11.70
C ASP A 139 -8.06 28.96 10.27
N GLU A 140 -8.92 28.06 9.80
CA GLU A 140 -9.56 28.11 8.48
C GLU A 140 -11.01 27.61 8.57
N GLU A 141 -11.93 28.24 7.85
CA GLU A 141 -13.32 27.77 7.78
C GLU A 141 -13.41 26.50 6.93
N PHE A 142 -14.17 25.50 7.39
CA PHE A 142 -14.32 24.26 6.65
C PHE A 142 -15.33 24.41 5.51
N GLU A 143 -14.84 24.21 4.29
CA GLU A 143 -15.63 24.09 3.06
C GLU A 143 -15.45 22.71 2.40
N LEU A 144 -16.58 22.11 1.98
CA LEU A 144 -16.59 20.84 1.25
C LEU A 144 -15.98 20.97 -0.17
N SER A 145 -16.15 22.12 -0.80
CA SER A 145 -15.55 22.46 -2.10
C SER A 145 -14.02 22.45 -2.02
N VAL A 146 -13.44 23.07 -0.99
CA VAL A 146 -11.99 23.11 -0.78
C VAL A 146 -11.46 21.71 -0.49
N LEU A 147 -12.14 20.94 0.36
CA LEU A 147 -11.78 19.54 0.60
C LEU A 147 -11.78 18.71 -0.70
N LYS A 148 -12.82 18.88 -1.53
CA LYS A 148 -12.94 18.20 -2.83
C LYS A 148 -11.73 18.46 -3.71
N THR A 149 -11.35 19.72 -3.87
CA THR A 149 -10.19 20.12 -4.69
C THR A 149 -8.90 19.49 -4.16
N LYS A 150 -8.73 19.37 -2.84
CA LYS A 150 -7.57 18.71 -2.24
C LYS A 150 -7.56 17.19 -2.47
N MET A 151 -8.72 16.55 -2.53
CA MET A 151 -8.82 15.12 -2.88
C MET A 151 -8.59 14.87 -4.37
N GLU A 152 -9.08 15.76 -5.25
CA GLU A 152 -8.97 15.62 -6.71
C GLU A 152 -7.54 15.53 -7.22
N THR A 153 -6.57 16.15 -6.54
CA THR A 153 -5.18 16.20 -7.03
C THR A 153 -4.45 14.86 -6.99
N TRP A 154 -4.97 13.87 -6.25
CA TRP A 154 -4.28 12.59 -6.02
C TRP A 154 -5.20 11.37 -5.99
N GLY A 155 -6.52 11.56 -6.08
CA GLY A 155 -7.48 10.45 -6.00
C GLY A 155 -7.30 9.37 -7.07
N GLU A 156 -7.06 9.76 -8.32
CA GLU A 156 -6.81 8.78 -9.40
C GLU A 156 -5.57 7.90 -9.09
N VAL A 157 -4.51 8.53 -8.58
CA VAL A 157 -3.27 7.83 -8.22
C VAL A 157 -3.50 6.90 -7.04
N LEU A 158 -4.24 7.33 -6.00
CA LEU A 158 -4.61 6.48 -4.87
C LEU A 158 -5.36 5.23 -5.35
N TRP A 159 -6.45 5.40 -6.09
CA TRP A 159 -7.27 4.27 -6.53
C TRP A 159 -6.48 3.28 -7.38
N LYS A 160 -5.68 3.80 -8.33
CA LYS A 160 -4.78 2.97 -9.13
C LYS A 160 -3.78 2.20 -8.26
N HIS A 161 -3.18 2.86 -7.28
CA HIS A 161 -2.21 2.25 -6.38
C HIS A 161 -2.82 1.10 -5.56
N LEU A 162 -3.99 1.34 -4.95
CA LEU A 162 -4.68 0.35 -4.13
C LEU A 162 -5.03 -0.94 -4.92
N ASP A 163 -5.32 -0.82 -6.22
CA ASP A 163 -5.61 -1.95 -7.09
C ASP A 163 -4.33 -2.64 -7.59
N GLN A 164 -3.36 -1.86 -8.06
CA GLN A 164 -2.13 -2.40 -8.67
C GLN A 164 -1.25 -3.15 -7.67
N GLU A 165 -1.19 -2.69 -6.43
CA GLU A 165 -0.43 -3.38 -5.40
C GLU A 165 -1.01 -4.77 -5.09
N VAL A 166 -2.34 -4.85 -4.93
CA VAL A 166 -3.05 -6.12 -4.69
C VAL A 166 -2.84 -7.09 -5.85
N GLU A 167 -2.90 -6.59 -7.09
CA GLU A 167 -2.59 -7.39 -8.28
C GLU A 167 -1.12 -7.87 -8.27
N THR A 168 -0.18 -6.98 -7.97
CA THR A 168 1.25 -7.28 -7.93
C THR A 168 1.59 -8.33 -6.87
N LEU A 169 0.89 -8.30 -5.73
CA LEU A 169 1.03 -9.25 -4.63
C LEU A 169 0.14 -10.49 -4.77
N GLY A 170 -0.63 -10.59 -5.87
CA GLY A 170 -1.55 -11.68 -6.14
C GLY A 170 -0.84 -13.01 -6.39
N ALA A 171 -1.54 -14.11 -6.15
CA ALA A 171 -0.95 -15.45 -6.18
C ALA A 171 -0.20 -15.79 -7.47
N ASN A 172 -0.76 -15.38 -8.62
CA ASN A 172 -0.18 -15.64 -9.94
C ASN A 172 1.13 -14.90 -10.17
N ASN A 173 1.28 -13.69 -9.62
CA ASN A 173 2.53 -12.95 -9.74
C ASN A 173 3.56 -13.46 -8.73
N MET A 174 3.15 -13.65 -7.46
CA MET A 174 4.03 -14.12 -6.39
C MET A 174 4.71 -15.45 -6.72
N ARG A 175 3.99 -16.41 -7.30
CA ARG A 175 4.52 -17.74 -7.66
C ARG A 175 5.57 -17.74 -8.79
N LYS A 176 5.73 -16.63 -9.51
CA LYS A 176 6.81 -16.46 -10.51
C LYS A 176 8.17 -16.31 -9.84
N TYR A 177 8.19 -15.79 -8.61
CA TYR A 177 9.41 -15.35 -7.91
C TYR A 177 9.69 -16.09 -6.60
N TRP A 178 8.65 -16.59 -5.93
CA TRP A 178 8.74 -17.14 -4.57
C TRP A 178 8.25 -18.59 -4.51
N THR A 179 8.82 -19.40 -3.60
CA THR A 179 8.20 -20.67 -3.20
C THR A 179 7.14 -20.46 -2.12
N LYS A 180 6.29 -21.46 -1.89
CA LYS A 180 5.26 -21.44 -0.82
C LYS A 180 5.89 -21.20 0.55
N GLU A 181 7.00 -21.88 0.84
CA GLU A 181 7.73 -21.80 2.10
C GLU A 181 8.32 -20.40 2.33
N GLU A 182 8.78 -19.76 1.27
CA GLU A 182 9.26 -18.38 1.34
C GLU A 182 8.12 -17.40 1.54
N VAL A 183 7.02 -17.55 0.79
CA VAL A 183 5.84 -16.69 0.97
C VAL A 183 5.33 -16.77 2.40
N MET A 184 5.26 -17.95 3.01
CA MET A 184 4.83 -18.11 4.42
C MET A 184 5.75 -17.40 5.43
N ARG A 185 6.99 -17.08 5.06
CA ARG A 185 7.97 -16.40 5.92
C ARG A 185 8.08 -14.90 5.66
N LEU A 186 7.41 -14.38 4.63
CA LEU A 186 7.39 -12.94 4.39
C LEU A 186 6.82 -12.19 5.61
N PRO A 187 7.37 -11.03 5.96
CA PRO A 187 6.73 -10.16 6.94
C PRO A 187 5.47 -9.60 6.27
N MET A 188 4.30 -10.14 6.61
CA MET A 188 2.99 -9.60 6.23
C MET A 188 2.20 -9.47 7.51
#